data_AF-K9KF65-F1
#
_entry.id   AF-K9KF65-F1
#
_cell.length_a   1.000
_cell.length_b   1.000
_cell.length_c   1.000
_cell.angle_alpha   90.00
_cell.angle_beta   90.00
_cell.angle_gamma   90.00
#
_symmetry.space_group_name_H-M   'P 1'
#
loop_
_entity.id
_entity.type
_entity.pdbx_description
1 polymer ?
#
loop_
_entity_poly.entity_id
_entity_poly.type
_entity_poly.pdbx_seq_one_letter_code
_entity_poly.pdbx_strand_id
1 'polypeptide(L)'
;IDWKTSEKPKPFIRNTFDNPLQVVAYVGAINHDANYSFQVQCGLIVVAYKDGSPAHPHFMDAELCSQYWAKWLLRLEEYTKKEKKQNSQKPD
;
A
#
# COMPACT_ATOMS: atom_id res chain seq x y z
N ILE A 1 -6.53 -7.50 2.32
CA ILE A 1 -7.61 -6.50 2.06
C ILE A 1 -7.32 -5.29 2.94
N ASP A 2 -7.48 -4.07 2.41
CA ASP A 2 -7.30 -2.81 3.13
C ASP A 2 -8.62 -2.01 3.10
N TRP A 3 -9.24 -1.82 4.26
CA TRP A 3 -10.52 -1.12 4.41
C TRP A 3 -10.27 0.36 4.68
N LYS A 4 -10.92 1.24 3.90
CA LYS A 4 -10.82 2.70 4.02
C LYS A 4 -12.19 3.34 4.13
N THR A 5 -12.27 4.43 4.89
CA THR A 5 -13.43 5.33 4.90
C THR A 5 -13.13 6.57 4.06
N SER A 6 -14.12 7.08 3.32
CA SER A 6 -13.99 8.38 2.64
C SER A 6 -15.29 9.17 2.63
N GLU A 7 -15.17 10.49 2.63
CA GLU A 7 -16.31 11.40 2.40
C GLU A 7 -16.51 11.69 0.91
N LYS A 8 -15.45 11.63 0.11
CA LYS A 8 -15.49 11.88 -1.33
C LYS A 8 -15.47 10.54 -2.08
N PRO A 9 -16.28 10.38 -3.14
CA PRO A 9 -16.22 9.20 -3.99
C PRO A 9 -14.81 8.93 -4.52
N LYS A 10 -14.38 7.67 -4.47
CA LYS A 10 -13.12 7.19 -5.04
C LYS A 10 -13.43 6.10 -6.06
N PRO A 11 -13.97 6.43 -7.25
CA PRO A 11 -14.39 5.42 -8.21
C PRO A 11 -13.22 4.66 -8.86
N PHE A 12 -12.02 5.25 -8.89
CA PHE A 12 -10.84 4.64 -9.51
C PHE A 12 -9.72 4.43 -8.50
N ILE A 13 -8.91 3.39 -8.69
CA ILE A 13 -7.76 3.08 -7.83
C ILE A 13 -6.80 4.27 -7.66
N ARG A 14 -6.59 5.08 -8.70
CA ARG A 14 -5.78 6.32 -8.64
C ARG A 14 -6.30 7.36 -7.64
N ASN A 15 -7.59 7.34 -7.29
CA ASN A 15 -8.17 8.22 -6.27
C ASN A 15 -7.83 7.78 -4.83
N THR A 16 -7.23 6.59 -4.67
CA THR A 16 -6.81 6.06 -3.37
C THR A 16 -5.37 6.46 -2.99
N PHE A 17 -4.71 7.28 -3.82
CA PHE A 17 -3.35 7.79 -3.57
C PHE A 17 -2.36 6.66 -3.27
N ASP A 18 -1.89 6.58 -2.03
CA ASP A 18 -0.86 5.64 -1.58
C ASP A 18 -1.40 4.31 -1.08
N ASN A 19 -2.72 4.13 -1.03
CA ASN A 19 -3.31 2.86 -0.57
C ASN A 19 -2.82 1.64 -1.37
N PRO A 20 -2.61 1.70 -2.69
CA PRO A 20 -2.02 0.58 -3.43
C PRO A 20 -0.60 0.25 -2.98
N LEU A 21 0.20 1.27 -2.60
CA LEU A 21 1.56 1.07 -2.07
C LEU A 21 1.54 0.42 -0.69
N GLN A 22 0.59 0.82 0.16
CA GLN A 22 0.39 0.19 1.47
C GLN A 22 0.00 -1.30 1.32
N VAL A 23 -0.92 -1.61 0.42
CA VAL A 23 -1.35 -3.01 0.18
C VAL A 23 -0.19 -3.88 -0.27
N VAL A 24 0.60 -3.45 -1.28
CA VAL A 24 1.72 -4.27 -1.77
C VAL A 24 2.87 -4.36 -0.78
N ALA A 25 3.05 -3.34 0.09
CA ALA A 25 3.99 -3.43 1.19
C ALA A 25 3.62 -4.56 2.16
N TYR A 26 2.35 -4.68 2.53
CA TYR A 26 1.87 -5.79 3.37
C TYR A 26 1.95 -7.15 2.66
N VAL A 27 1.57 -7.22 1.39
CA VAL A 27 1.69 -8.46 0.60
C VAL A 27 3.15 -8.92 0.54
N GLY A 28 4.07 -8.01 0.22
CA GLY A 28 5.50 -8.32 0.17
C GLY A 28 6.06 -8.75 1.53
N ALA A 29 5.67 -8.08 2.61
CA ALA A 29 6.09 -8.42 3.96
C ALA A 29 5.58 -9.81 4.39
N ILE A 30 4.28 -10.08 4.26
CA ILE A 30 3.67 -11.36 4.62
C ILE A 30 4.32 -12.52 3.84
N ASN A 31 4.55 -12.35 2.54
CA ASN A 31 5.13 -13.40 1.70
C ASN A 31 6.58 -13.76 2.04
N HIS A 32 7.29 -12.91 2.80
CA HIS A 32 8.69 -13.12 3.21
C HIS A 32 8.84 -13.23 4.73
N ASP A 33 7.74 -13.30 5.47
CA ASP A 33 7.73 -13.47 6.91
C ASP A 33 7.49 -14.95 7.25
N ALA A 34 8.47 -15.58 7.92
CA ALA A 34 8.43 -17.00 8.29
C ALA A 34 7.29 -17.37 9.24
N ASN A 35 6.61 -16.38 9.84
CA ASN A 35 5.41 -16.61 10.64
C ASN A 35 4.18 -17.00 9.80
N TYR A 36 4.24 -16.85 8.47
CA TYR A 36 3.16 -17.18 7.55
C TYR A 36 3.56 -18.32 6.61
N SER A 37 2.78 -19.41 6.61
CA SER A 37 3.02 -20.59 5.78
C SER A 37 2.34 -20.54 4.40
N PHE A 38 1.85 -19.37 3.99
CA PHE A 38 1.13 -19.16 2.75
C PHE A 38 1.60 -17.88 2.06
N GLN A 39 1.27 -17.76 0.78
CA GLN A 39 1.55 -16.56 -0.02
C GLN A 39 0.26 -15.91 -0.50
N VAL A 40 0.30 -14.59 -0.58
CA VAL A 40 -0.76 -13.73 -1.11
C VAL A 40 -0.28 -13.11 -2.40
N GLN A 41 -1.08 -13.19 -3.46
CA GLN A 41 -0.71 -12.67 -4.77
C GLN A 41 -1.54 -11.45 -5.20
N CYS A 42 -2.68 -11.22 -4.54
CA CYS A 42 -3.62 -10.17 -4.91
C CYS A 42 -3.90 -9.22 -3.74
N GLY A 43 -4.27 -8.00 -4.08
CA GLY A 43 -4.70 -6.96 -3.16
C GLY A 43 -6.15 -6.57 -3.38
N LEU A 44 -6.76 -5.97 -2.36
CA LEU A 44 -8.07 -5.34 -2.48
C LEU A 44 -8.12 -4.14 -1.55
N ILE A 45 -8.46 -2.98 -2.10
CA ILE A 45 -8.80 -1.78 -1.32
C ILE A 45 -10.32 -1.64 -1.38
N VAL A 46 -10.98 -1.48 -0.23
CA VAL A 46 -12.42 -1.22 -0.19
C VAL A 46 -12.66 0.15 0.41
N VAL A 47 -13.25 1.05 -0.37
CA VAL A 47 -13.59 2.40 0.08
C VAL A 47 -15.07 2.44 0.45
N ALA A 48 -15.35 2.50 1.75
CA ALA A 48 -16.68 2.69 2.30
C ALA A 48 -16.99 4.17 2.52
N TYR A 49 -18.25 4.55 2.32
CA TYR A 49 -18.73 5.94 2.43
C TYR A 49 -19.64 6.12 3.64
N LYS A 50 -19.52 7.28 4.28
CA LYS A 50 -20.27 7.60 5.52
C LYS A 50 -21.79 7.67 5.30
N ASP A 51 -22.21 7.99 4.09
CA ASP A 51 -23.63 8.13 3.71
C ASP A 51 -24.33 6.77 3.48
N GLY A 52 -23.60 5.65 3.63
CA GLY A 52 -24.14 4.31 3.41
C GLY A 52 -24.29 3.93 1.94
N SER A 53 -23.82 4.78 1.01
CA SER A 53 -23.80 4.44 -0.41
C SER A 53 -22.87 3.24 -0.68
N PRO A 54 -23.10 2.47 -1.77
CA PRO A 54 -22.30 1.29 -2.08
C PRO A 54 -20.80 1.58 -2.12
N ALA A 55 -20.03 0.77 -1.40
CA ALA A 55 -18.58 0.87 -1.36
C ALA A 55 -17.95 0.60 -2.74
N HIS A 56 -16.77 1.16 -2.99
CA HIS A 56 -15.99 0.85 -4.18
C HIS A 56 -14.88 -0.17 -3.87
N PRO A 57 -14.92 -1.38 -4.47
CA PRO A 57 -13.82 -2.31 -4.44
C PRO A 57 -12.80 -1.99 -5.55
N HIS A 58 -11.53 -1.86 -5.18
CA HIS A 58 -10.42 -1.79 -6.11
C HIS A 58 -9.56 -3.03 -5.97
N PHE A 59 -9.90 -4.05 -6.75
CA PHE A 59 -9.13 -5.27 -6.83
C PHE A 59 -7.80 -5.02 -7.55
N MET A 60 -6.75 -5.64 -7.03
CA MET A 60 -5.40 -5.60 -7.59
C MET A 60 -4.97 -7.04 -7.84
N ASP A 61 -4.87 -7.44 -9.10
CA ASP A 61 -4.28 -8.73 -9.45
C ASP A 61 -2.76 -8.75 -9.23
N ALA A 62 -2.14 -9.90 -9.48
CA ALA A 62 -0.71 -10.11 -9.27
C ALA A 62 0.16 -9.17 -10.13
N GLU A 63 -0.26 -8.87 -11.37
CA GLU A 63 0.48 -7.98 -12.25
C GLU A 63 0.45 -6.54 -11.69
N LEU A 64 -0.73 -6.05 -11.34
CA LEU A 64 -0.89 -4.71 -10.78
C LEU A 64 -0.20 -4.57 -9.42
N CYS A 65 -0.25 -5.60 -8.58
CA CYS A 65 0.52 -5.68 -7.35
C CYS A 65 2.03 -5.57 -7.61
N SER A 66 2.54 -6.26 -8.64
CA SER A 66 3.96 -6.20 -9.00
C SER A 66 4.39 -4.80 -9.47
N GLN A 67 3.53 -4.12 -10.26
CA GLN A 67 3.78 -2.76 -10.71
C GLN A 67 3.84 -1.76 -9.54
N TYR A 68 2.93 -1.87 -8.56
CA TYR A 68 2.96 -1.03 -7.36
C TYR A 68 4.09 -1.41 -6.40
N TRP A 69 4.49 -2.69 -6.34
CA TRP A 69 5.62 -3.14 -5.53
C TRP A 69 6.93 -2.45 -5.94
N ALA A 70 7.20 -2.33 -7.25
CA ALA A 70 8.34 -1.58 -7.74
C ALA A 70 8.33 -0.11 -7.25
N LYS A 71 7.16 0.54 -7.26
CA LYS A 71 7.00 1.92 -6.75
C LYS A 71 7.19 1.99 -5.23
N TRP A 72 6.75 0.97 -4.49
CA TRP A 72 6.96 0.89 -3.05
C TRP A 72 8.45 0.78 -2.71
N LEU A 73 9.21 -0.06 -3.43
CA LEU A 73 10.66 -0.18 -3.24
C LEU A 73 11.39 1.15 -3.45
N LEU A 74 11.02 1.92 -4.48
CA LEU A 74 11.56 3.27 -4.69
C LEU A 74 11.31 4.18 -3.47
N ARG A 75 10.10 4.15 -2.92
CA ARG A 75 9.74 4.94 -1.71
C ARG A 75 10.50 4.47 -0.47
N LEU A 76 10.73 3.17 -0.33
CA LEU A 76 11.54 2.61 0.76
C LEU A 76 13.00 3.06 0.66
N GLU A 77 13.60 3.00 -0.53
CA GLU A 77 14.95 3.51 -0.76
C GLU A 77 15.08 5.01 -0.48
N GLU A 78 14.12 5.82 -0.92
CA GLU A 78 14.06 7.25 -0.64
C GLU A 78 14.03 7.52 0.87
N TYR A 79 13.22 6.77 1.61
CA TYR A 79 13.16 6.85 3.06
C TYR A 79 14.52 6.52 3.69
N THR A 80 15.14 5.40 3.34
CA THR A 80 16.46 5.01 3.85
C THR A 80 17.54 6.06 3.55
N LYS A 81 17.50 6.69 2.37
CA LYS A 81 18.42 7.78 2.00
C LYS A 81 18.20 9.03 2.86
N LYS A 82 16.95 9.38 3.16
CA LYS A 82 16.61 10.53 4.03
C LYS A 82 17.03 10.28 5.48
N GLU A 83 16.78 9.09 6.02
CA GLU A 83 17.19 8.70 7.37
C GLU A 83 18.70 8.80 7.56
N LYS A 84 19.49 8.28 6.62
CA LYS A 84 20.96 8.39 6.66
C LYS A 84 21.43 9.85 6.72
N LYS A 85 20.84 10.72 5.89
CA LYS A 85 21.18 12.16 5.87
C LYS A 85 20.86 12.85 7.20
N GLN A 86 19.72 12.54 7.81
CA GLN A 86 19.33 13.11 9.09
C GLN A 86 20.25 12.66 10.22
N ASN A 87 20.66 11.39 10.24
CA ASN A 87 21.57 10.88 11.27
C ASN A 87 22.98 11.46 11.15
N SER A 88 23.46 11.79 9.94
CA SER A 88 24.74 12.49 9.74
C SER A 88 24.73 13.98 10.13
N GLN A 89 23.55 14.56 10.39
CA GLN A 89 23.39 15.99 10.72
C GLN A 89 23.05 16.25 12.19
N LYS A 90 22.89 15.21 13.01
CA LYS A 90 22.72 15.37 14.47
C LYS A 90 24.11 15.60 15.10
N PRO A 91 24.34 16.72 15.81
CA PRO A 91 25.53 16.86 16.64
C PRO A 91 25.43 15.93 17.86
N ASP A 92 26.58 15.41 18.30
CA ASP A 92 26.75 14.56 19.50
C ASP A 92 26.21 15.22 20.79
#